data_AF-X0VZQ2-F1
#
_entry.id   AF-X0VZQ2-F1
#
_cell.length_a   1.000
_cell.length_b   1.000
_cell.length_c   1.000
_cell.angle_alpha   90.00
_cell.angle_beta   90.00
_cell.angle_gamma   90.00
#
_symmetry.space_group_name_H-M   'P 1'
#
loop_
_entity.id
_entity.type
_entity.pdbx_description
1 polymer ?
#
loop_
_entity_poly.entity_id
_entity_poly.type
_entity_poly.pdbx_seq_one_letter_code
_entity_poly.pdbx_strand_id
1 'polypeptide(L)'
;AIVPGSIQDKVNKRFDRKFYNQRKKEQSISFDMLRASVNLVLASILIAMGTSLKLPLSTTYVTFMVIMGTSLADRAWGRESAVNRITGVITVISGWFFTALSAFTVAFLVALIINWTGFTGIILLILLVLFTIIKTRAVHKKRDEEEQKIKESYYADKELKSENILETCKKDVSETISSISKLFSDIYTGLIKEDRKSLKSTLKEIKSLNKKTKTLKDNIYNTIKRLEDDSIETGPYYVQVLDYLREAAHCLTYLSE
;
A
#
# COMPACT_ATOMS: atom_id res chain seq x y z
N ALA A 1 -13.52 -41.78 -20.44
CA ALA A 1 -12.07 -41.94 -20.70
C ALA A 1 -11.44 -42.59 -19.48
N ILE A 2 -10.97 -43.83 -19.60
CA ILE A 2 -10.37 -44.59 -18.50
C ILE A 2 -8.87 -44.34 -18.57
N VAL A 3 -8.36 -43.49 -17.69
CA VAL A 3 -6.92 -43.24 -17.59
C VAL A 3 -6.32 -44.37 -16.74
N PRO A 4 -5.23 -45.02 -17.18
CA PRO A 4 -4.57 -46.07 -16.39
C PRO A 4 -4.14 -45.55 -15.01
N GLY A 5 -4.39 -46.33 -13.96
CA GLY A 5 -4.08 -45.95 -12.58
C GLY A 5 -2.63 -45.50 -12.37
N SER A 6 -1.68 -46.10 -13.08
CA SER A 6 -0.26 -45.72 -13.00
C SER A 6 0.05 -44.31 -13.53
N ILE A 7 -0.74 -43.81 -14.49
CA ILE A 7 -0.62 -42.44 -14.99
C ILE A 7 -1.28 -41.49 -13.99
N GLN A 8 -2.43 -41.88 -13.44
CA GLN A 8 -3.15 -41.13 -12.42
C GLN A 8 -2.29 -40.94 -11.16
N ASP A 9 -1.60 -42.00 -10.71
CA ASP A 9 -0.69 -41.97 -9.56
C ASP A 9 0.54 -41.09 -9.83
N LYS A 10 1.12 -41.15 -11.04
CA LYS A 10 2.25 -40.27 -11.42
C LYS A 10 1.83 -38.80 -11.45
N VAL A 11 0.62 -38.51 -11.90
CA VAL A 11 0.06 -37.15 -11.92
C VAL A 11 -0.24 -36.69 -10.49
N ASN A 12 -0.92 -37.51 -9.68
CA ASN A 12 -1.23 -37.20 -8.28
C ASN A 12 0.03 -36.97 -7.44
N LYS A 13 1.11 -37.73 -7.69
CA LYS A 13 2.40 -37.56 -7.00
C LYS A 13 3.07 -36.21 -7.29
N ARG A 14 2.75 -35.55 -8.41
CA ARG A 14 3.19 -34.17 -8.71
C ARG A 14 2.38 -33.10 -7.97
N PHE A 15 1.17 -33.44 -7.51
CA PHE A 15 0.30 -32.58 -6.72
C PHE A 15 0.37 -32.87 -5.22
N ASP A 16 1.09 -33.91 -4.79
CA ASP A 16 1.26 -34.24 -3.37
C ASP A 16 2.16 -33.22 -2.66
N ARG A 17 1.52 -32.29 -1.94
CA ARG A 17 2.18 -31.23 -1.17
C ARG A 17 2.80 -31.73 0.15
N LYS A 18 2.64 -33.01 0.52
CA LYS A 18 3.19 -33.56 1.77
C LYS A 18 4.71 -33.38 1.86
N PHE A 19 5.44 -33.65 0.78
CA PHE A 19 6.90 -33.45 0.72
C PHE A 19 7.32 -31.97 0.84
N TYR A 20 6.50 -31.04 0.34
CA TYR A 20 6.75 -29.60 0.45
C TYR A 20 6.56 -29.10 1.89
N ASN A 21 5.51 -29.59 2.56
CA ASN A 21 5.23 -29.25 3.96
C ASN A 21 6.22 -29.86 4.95
N GLN A 22 6.76 -31.05 4.65
CA GLN A 22 7.74 -31.74 5.50
C GLN A 22 9.12 -31.05 5.45
N ARG A 23 9.64 -30.71 4.26
CA ARG A 23 10.89 -29.93 4.13
C ARG A 23 10.80 -28.54 4.76
N LYS A 24 9.65 -27.88 4.64
CA LYS A 24 9.41 -26.56 5.23
C LYS A 24 9.43 -26.60 6.77
N LYS A 25 9.14 -27.74 7.40
CA LYS A 25 9.10 -27.89 8.87
C LYS A 25 10.47 -28.22 9.48
N GLU A 26 11.38 -28.81 8.69
CA GLU A 26 12.69 -29.28 9.16
C GLU A 26 13.82 -28.25 8.95
N GLN A 27 13.64 -27.28 8.05
CA GLN A 27 14.66 -26.26 7.71
C GLN A 27 14.48 -24.87 8.37
N SER A 28 13.46 -24.66 9.21
CA SER A 28 12.72 -23.38 9.17
C SER A 28 13.26 -22.18 9.95
N ILE A 29 14.42 -22.23 10.62
CA ILE A 29 14.92 -21.05 11.37
C ILE A 29 16.44 -20.87 11.24
N SER A 30 17.22 -21.93 11.42
CA SER A 30 18.70 -21.87 11.38
C SER A 30 19.24 -21.61 9.96
N PHE A 31 18.59 -22.15 8.92
CA PHE A 31 18.99 -21.89 7.53
C PHE A 31 18.69 -20.47 7.06
N ASP A 32 17.62 -19.84 7.56
CA ASP A 32 17.30 -18.45 7.19
C ASP A 32 18.27 -17.46 7.86
N MET A 33 18.69 -17.73 9.11
CA MET A 33 19.77 -16.95 9.74
C MET A 33 21.09 -17.09 8.98
N LEU A 34 21.44 -18.30 8.53
CA LEU A 34 22.64 -18.53 7.72
C LEU A 34 22.56 -17.84 6.36
N ARG A 35 21.40 -17.92 5.68
CA ARG A 35 21.17 -17.22 4.41
C ARG A 35 21.31 -15.70 4.59
N ALA A 36 20.74 -15.15 5.66
CA ALA A 36 20.84 -13.73 5.96
C ALA A 36 22.29 -13.30 6.24
N SER A 37 23.05 -14.08 7.03
CA SER A 37 24.45 -13.77 7.34
C SER A 37 25.32 -13.83 6.08
N VAL A 38 25.16 -14.84 5.23
CA VAL A 38 25.89 -14.95 3.96
C VAL A 38 25.56 -13.79 3.01
N ASN A 39 24.28 -13.44 2.86
CA ASN A 39 23.87 -12.30 2.04
C ASN A 39 24.49 -10.98 2.54
N LEU A 40 24.53 -10.78 3.86
CA LEU A 40 25.15 -9.60 4.47
C LEU A 40 26.66 -9.57 4.21
N VAL A 41 27.35 -10.69 4.40
CA VAL A 41 28.80 -10.79 4.16
C VAL A 41 29.12 -10.54 2.68
N LEU A 42 28.40 -11.17 1.77
CA LEU A 42 28.59 -10.97 0.32
C LEU A 42 28.35 -9.51 -0.09
N ALA A 43 27.27 -8.90 0.37
CA ALA A 43 27.00 -7.49 0.10
C ALA A 43 28.09 -6.58 0.68
N SER A 44 28.56 -6.86 1.90
CA SER A 44 29.59 -6.09 2.57
C SER A 44 30.94 -6.20 1.85
N ILE A 45 31.32 -7.39 1.38
CA ILE A 45 32.56 -7.60 0.59
C ILE A 45 32.49 -6.84 -0.73
N LEU A 46 31.35 -6.89 -1.44
CA LEU A 46 31.16 -6.16 -2.70
C LEU A 46 31.23 -4.64 -2.50
N ILE A 47 30.61 -4.13 -1.43
CA ILE A 47 30.69 -2.72 -1.06
C ILE A 47 32.14 -2.34 -0.71
N ALA A 48 32.81 -3.14 0.12
CA ALA A 48 34.19 -2.87 0.53
C ALA A 48 35.15 -2.87 -0.67
N MET A 49 35.01 -3.85 -1.58
CA MET A 49 35.79 -3.94 -2.80
C MET A 49 35.56 -2.72 -3.71
N GLY A 50 34.30 -2.34 -3.93
CA GLY A 50 33.99 -1.18 -4.75
C GLY A 50 34.47 0.14 -4.14
N THR A 51 34.38 0.26 -2.80
CA THR A 51 34.87 1.44 -2.07
C THR A 51 36.40 1.51 -2.08
N SER A 52 37.09 0.37 -2.01
CA SER A 52 38.56 0.27 -2.17
C SER A 52 39.02 0.82 -3.52
N LEU A 53 38.23 0.60 -4.57
CA LEU A 53 38.44 1.16 -5.91
C LEU A 53 37.95 2.61 -6.06
N LYS A 54 37.51 3.26 -4.97
CA LYS A 54 36.94 4.62 -4.94
C LYS A 54 35.78 4.84 -5.91
N LEU A 55 35.00 3.79 -6.19
CA LEU A 55 33.82 3.90 -7.02
C LEU A 55 32.67 4.51 -6.21
N PRO A 56 31.89 5.45 -6.76
CA PRO A 56 30.67 5.94 -6.12
C PRO A 56 29.58 4.86 -6.23
N LEU A 57 29.44 4.02 -5.20
CA LEU A 57 28.44 2.95 -5.16
C LEU A 57 27.21 3.34 -4.37
N SER A 58 26.06 2.85 -4.84
CA SER A 58 24.85 2.81 -4.04
C SER A 58 24.83 1.53 -3.21
N THR A 59 25.07 1.65 -1.89
CA THR A 59 25.05 0.50 -0.97
C THR A 59 23.67 -0.17 -0.92
N THR A 60 22.60 0.59 -1.11
CA THR A 60 21.22 0.06 -1.22
C THR A 60 21.03 -0.74 -2.50
N TYR A 61 21.63 -0.32 -3.62
CA TYR A 61 21.58 -1.07 -4.86
C TYR A 61 22.32 -2.40 -4.74
N VAL A 62 23.54 -2.39 -4.19
CA VAL A 62 24.37 -3.60 -4.06
C VAL A 62 23.71 -4.63 -3.13
N THR A 63 23.26 -4.20 -1.94
CA THR A 63 22.59 -5.09 -0.98
C THR A 63 21.29 -5.67 -1.55
N PHE A 64 20.47 -4.84 -2.21
CA PHE A 64 19.24 -5.30 -2.86
C PHE A 64 19.51 -6.32 -3.96
N MET A 65 20.50 -6.08 -4.81
CA MET A 65 20.89 -7.00 -5.89
C MET A 65 21.41 -8.33 -5.36
N VAL A 66 22.20 -8.32 -4.28
CA VAL A 66 22.67 -9.56 -3.63
C VAL A 66 21.48 -10.35 -3.10
N ILE A 67 20.56 -9.74 -2.36
CA ILE A 67 19.39 -10.42 -1.79
C ILE A 67 18.47 -10.97 -2.89
N MET A 68 18.21 -10.19 -3.93
CA MET A 68 17.35 -10.63 -5.04
C MET A 68 18.01 -11.71 -5.89
N GLY A 69 19.32 -11.60 -6.12
CA GLY A 69 20.10 -12.60 -6.84
C GLY A 69 20.16 -13.94 -6.12
N THR A 70 20.43 -13.93 -4.81
CA THR A 70 20.44 -15.18 -4.02
C THR A 70 19.04 -15.77 -3.86
N SER A 71 18.01 -14.94 -3.69
CA SER A 71 16.60 -15.39 -3.67
C SER A 71 16.19 -16.10 -4.98
N LEU A 72 16.64 -15.58 -6.12
CA LEU A 72 16.40 -16.19 -7.43
C LEU A 72 17.17 -17.51 -7.60
N ALA A 73 18.46 -17.53 -7.23
CA ALA A 73 19.31 -18.72 -7.30
C ALA A 73 18.78 -19.87 -6.42
N ASP A 74 18.27 -19.54 -5.24
CA ASP A 74 17.69 -20.49 -4.28
C ASP A 74 16.31 -21.00 -4.70
N ARG A 75 15.78 -20.57 -5.86
CA ARG A 75 14.41 -20.87 -6.31
C ARG A 75 13.36 -20.56 -5.24
N ALA A 76 13.60 -19.52 -4.43
CA ALA A 76 12.67 -19.08 -3.40
C ALA A 76 11.38 -18.45 -3.99
N TRP A 77 11.34 -18.28 -5.30
CA TRP A 77 10.20 -17.80 -6.08
C TRP A 77 9.33 -18.98 -6.47
N GLY A 78 8.20 -19.15 -5.79
CA GLY A 78 7.18 -20.13 -6.19
C GLY A 78 6.46 -19.70 -7.46
N ARG A 79 5.92 -20.64 -8.24
CA ARG A 79 5.18 -20.35 -9.50
C ARG A 79 4.07 -19.31 -9.34
N GLU A 80 3.48 -19.21 -8.16
CA GLU A 80 2.34 -18.32 -7.87
C GLU A 80 2.77 -16.95 -7.31
N SER A 81 4.03 -16.79 -6.88
CA SER A 81 4.57 -15.54 -6.30
C SER A 81 5.71 -14.91 -7.09
N ALA A 82 6.31 -15.65 -8.04
CA ALA A 82 7.42 -15.20 -8.86
C ALA A 82 7.06 -13.93 -9.66
N VAL A 83 5.88 -13.89 -10.28
CA VAL A 83 5.43 -12.76 -11.11
C VAL A 83 5.38 -11.47 -10.28
N ASN A 84 4.73 -11.49 -9.13
CA ASN A 84 4.59 -10.31 -8.27
C ASN A 84 5.95 -9.82 -7.74
N ARG A 85 6.87 -10.74 -7.43
CA ARG A 85 8.21 -10.40 -6.95
C ARG A 85 9.08 -9.82 -8.07
N ILE A 86 9.04 -10.38 -9.27
CA ILE A 86 9.76 -9.85 -10.45
C ILE A 86 9.26 -8.44 -10.78
N THR A 87 7.94 -8.25 -10.84
CA THR A 87 7.35 -6.93 -11.08
C THR A 87 7.79 -5.92 -10.02
N GLY A 88 7.84 -6.33 -8.74
CA GLY A 88 8.38 -5.51 -7.66
C GLY A 88 9.85 -5.12 -7.88
N VAL A 89 10.71 -6.09 -8.23
CA VAL A 89 12.14 -5.85 -8.52
C VAL A 89 12.32 -4.90 -9.71
N ILE A 90 11.61 -5.13 -10.81
CA ILE A 90 11.63 -4.25 -11.99
C ILE A 90 11.17 -2.84 -11.60
N THR A 91 10.12 -2.72 -10.80
CA THR A 91 9.59 -1.43 -10.35
C THR A 91 10.65 -0.65 -9.55
N VAL A 92 11.35 -1.31 -8.61
CA VAL A 92 12.41 -0.66 -7.81
C VAL A 92 13.57 -0.20 -8.69
N ILE A 93 14.06 -1.07 -9.59
CA ILE A 93 15.15 -0.73 -10.52
C ILE A 93 14.74 0.42 -11.43
N SER A 94 13.54 0.33 -12.04
CA SER A 94 13.01 1.39 -12.89
C SER A 94 12.84 2.71 -12.14
N GLY A 95 12.48 2.65 -10.84
CA GLY A 95 12.34 3.83 -9.99
C GLY A 95 13.67 4.56 -9.82
N TRP A 96 14.76 3.83 -9.52
CA TRP A 96 16.10 4.43 -9.40
C TRP A 96 16.62 5.02 -10.71
N PHE A 97 16.40 4.33 -11.84
CA PHE A 97 16.78 4.89 -13.14
C PHE A 97 15.93 6.10 -13.51
N PHE A 98 14.62 6.07 -13.24
CA PHE A 98 13.72 7.18 -13.55
C PHE A 98 14.03 8.41 -12.70
N THR A 99 14.34 8.26 -11.42
CA THR A 99 14.76 9.39 -10.58
C THR A 99 16.08 9.98 -11.05
N ALA A 100 17.06 9.14 -11.40
CA ALA A 100 18.34 9.61 -11.95
C ALA A 100 18.15 10.35 -13.28
N LEU A 101 17.35 9.80 -14.20
CA LEU A 101 17.03 10.43 -15.49
C LEU A 101 16.31 11.78 -15.29
N SER A 102 15.34 11.82 -14.38
CA SER A 102 14.59 13.03 -14.06
C SER A 102 15.50 14.11 -13.45
N ALA A 103 16.32 13.75 -12.47
CA ALA A 103 17.28 14.67 -11.85
C ALA A 103 18.28 15.22 -12.88
N PHE A 104 18.81 14.36 -13.76
CA PHE A 104 19.70 14.77 -14.84
C PHE A 104 19.01 15.72 -15.82
N THR A 105 17.78 15.40 -16.23
CA THR A 105 16.99 16.24 -17.17
C THR A 105 16.71 17.61 -16.57
N VAL A 106 16.31 17.67 -15.29
CA VAL A 106 16.06 18.95 -14.59
C VAL A 106 17.35 19.74 -14.43
N ALA A 107 18.45 19.10 -14.03
CA ALA A 107 19.75 19.75 -13.92
C ALA A 107 20.22 20.32 -15.26
N PHE A 108 20.01 19.58 -16.36
CA PHE A 108 20.31 20.03 -17.71
C PHE A 108 19.48 21.26 -18.11
N LEU A 109 18.16 21.25 -17.87
CA LEU A 109 17.29 22.41 -18.14
C LEU A 109 17.72 23.63 -17.32
N VAL A 110 18.03 23.44 -16.04
CA VAL A 110 18.53 24.51 -15.16
C VAL A 110 19.83 25.08 -15.71
N ALA A 111 20.78 24.22 -16.10
CA ALA A 111 22.05 24.64 -16.68
C ALA A 111 21.84 25.43 -17.99
N LEU A 112 20.91 25.00 -18.87
CA LEU A 112 20.56 25.73 -20.08
C LEU A 112 19.99 27.11 -19.79
N ILE A 113 19.08 27.22 -18.81
CA ILE A 113 18.50 28.51 -18.41
C ILE A 113 19.57 29.46 -17.90
N ILE A 114 20.48 28.96 -17.06
CA ILE A 114 21.61 29.75 -16.53
C ILE A 114 22.54 30.17 -17.68
N ASN A 115 22.79 29.28 -18.64
CA ASN A 115 23.65 29.60 -19.79
C ASN A 115 23.09 30.73 -20.65
N TRP A 116 21.77 30.78 -20.89
CA TRP A 116 21.16 31.87 -21.67
C TRP A 116 20.94 33.17 -20.89
N THR A 117 20.66 33.08 -19.59
CA THR A 117 20.19 34.23 -18.78
C THR A 117 21.30 34.80 -17.88
N GLY A 118 22.41 34.08 -17.74
CA GLY A 118 23.53 34.46 -16.89
C GLY A 118 23.13 34.64 -15.42
N PHE A 119 23.71 35.63 -14.75
CA PHE A 119 23.48 35.89 -13.33
C PHE A 119 22.00 36.17 -12.98
N THR A 120 21.26 36.83 -13.88
CA THR A 120 19.84 37.11 -13.66
C THR A 120 18.98 35.85 -13.59
N GLY A 121 19.36 34.79 -14.32
CA GLY A 121 18.67 33.49 -14.27
C GLY A 121 18.86 32.76 -12.94
N ILE A 122 20.04 32.89 -12.33
CA ILE A 122 20.34 32.27 -11.02
C ILE A 122 19.43 32.85 -9.95
N ILE A 123 19.29 34.18 -9.90
CA ILE A 123 18.41 34.86 -8.92
C ILE A 123 16.96 34.38 -9.07
N LEU A 124 16.47 34.32 -10.31
CA LEU A 124 15.09 33.91 -10.59
C LEU A 124 14.84 32.44 -10.19
N LEU A 125 15.79 31.55 -10.45
CA LEU A 125 15.69 30.14 -10.04
C LEU A 125 15.70 29.98 -8.52
N ILE A 126 16.52 30.74 -7.78
CA ILE A 126 16.52 30.73 -6.31
C ILE A 126 15.15 31.17 -5.77
N LEU A 127 14.57 32.23 -6.35
CA LEU A 127 13.26 32.74 -5.96
C LEU A 127 12.16 31.69 -6.23
N LEU A 128 12.23 31.00 -7.37
CA LEU A 128 11.33 29.91 -7.73
C LEU A 128 11.42 28.74 -6.74
N VAL A 129 12.63 28.36 -6.33
CA VAL A 129 12.84 27.30 -5.32
C VAL A 129 12.24 27.71 -3.97
N LEU A 130 12.52 28.93 -3.50
CA LEU A 130 11.94 29.45 -2.25
C LEU A 130 10.41 29.46 -2.29
N PHE A 131 9.83 29.96 -3.39
CA PHE A 131 8.39 29.96 -3.60
C PHE A 131 7.80 28.55 -3.55
N THR A 132 8.46 27.58 -4.20
CA THR A 132 8.01 26.18 -4.24
C THR A 132 8.06 25.54 -2.85
N ILE A 133 9.10 25.80 -2.06
CA ILE A 133 9.21 25.31 -0.68
C ILE A 133 8.10 25.88 0.20
N ILE A 134 7.86 27.20 0.14
CA ILE A 134 6.81 27.87 0.94
C ILE A 134 5.43 27.30 0.59
N LYS A 135 5.13 27.19 -0.72
CA LYS A 135 3.86 26.62 -1.19
C LYS A 135 3.70 25.17 -0.73
N THR A 136 4.74 24.36 -0.83
CA THR A 136 4.71 22.95 -0.43
C THR A 136 4.43 22.81 1.06
N ARG A 137 5.14 23.59 1.90
CA ARG A 137 4.90 23.61 3.35
C ARG A 137 3.48 24.05 3.69
N ALA A 138 2.97 25.10 3.05
CA ALA A 138 1.62 25.60 3.28
C ALA A 138 0.53 24.57 2.90
N VAL A 139 0.70 23.88 1.77
CA VAL A 139 -0.23 22.83 1.32
C VAL A 139 -0.19 21.62 2.24
N HIS A 140 1.01 21.16 2.63
CA HIS A 140 1.15 20.05 3.57
C HIS A 140 0.53 20.39 4.93
N LYS A 141 0.82 21.57 5.48
CA LYS A 141 0.24 22.03 6.75
C LYS A 141 -1.29 22.01 6.73
N LYS A 142 -1.91 22.53 5.67
CA LYS A 142 -3.39 22.50 5.53
C LYS A 142 -3.94 21.08 5.47
N ARG A 143 -3.26 20.18 4.76
CA ARG A 143 -3.69 18.78 4.65
C ARG A 143 -3.56 18.05 5.97
N ASP A 144 -2.47 18.30 6.71
CA ASP A 144 -2.22 17.71 8.02
C ASP A 144 -3.22 18.25 9.06
N GLU A 145 -3.53 19.55 9.04
CA GLU A 145 -4.56 20.16 9.87
C GLU A 145 -5.97 19.60 9.58
N GLU A 146 -6.31 19.35 8.30
CA GLU A 146 -7.58 18.71 7.93
C GLU A 146 -7.64 17.24 8.40
N GLU A 147 -6.54 16.49 8.24
CA GLU A 147 -6.47 15.11 8.73
C GLU A 147 -6.52 15.04 10.26
N GLN A 148 -5.86 15.97 10.94
CA GLN A 148 -5.83 16.05 12.38
C GLN A 148 -7.19 16.45 12.95
N LYS A 149 -7.90 17.41 12.35
CA LYS A 149 -9.29 17.75 12.74
C LYS A 149 -10.25 16.56 12.58
N ILE A 150 -10.10 15.78 11.50
CA ILE A 150 -10.90 14.56 11.31
C ILE A 150 -10.57 13.54 12.41
N LYS A 151 -9.29 13.32 12.71
CA LYS A 151 -8.87 12.40 13.78
C LYS A 151 -9.35 12.88 15.16
N GLU A 152 -9.13 14.14 15.52
CA GLU A 152 -9.53 14.72 16.80
C GLU A 152 -11.05 14.69 17.00
N SER A 153 -11.85 15.00 15.97
CA SER A 153 -13.32 14.85 16.04
C SER A 153 -13.76 13.40 16.27
N TYR A 154 -13.04 12.44 15.68
CA TYR A 154 -13.31 11.01 15.84
C TYR A 154 -12.90 10.48 17.22
N TYR A 155 -11.80 10.99 17.80
CA TYR A 155 -11.33 10.60 19.13
C TYR A 155 -12.11 11.31 20.25
N ALA A 156 -12.43 12.59 20.12
CA ALA A 156 -13.21 13.33 21.12
C ALA A 156 -14.65 12.78 21.24
N ASP A 157 -15.28 12.36 20.14
CA ASP A 157 -16.60 11.70 20.19
C ASP A 157 -16.54 10.27 20.76
N LYS A 158 -15.35 9.63 20.74
CA LYS A 158 -15.12 8.28 21.31
C LYS A 158 -14.65 8.28 22.76
N GLU A 159 -13.90 9.28 23.22
CA GLU A 159 -13.52 9.41 24.63
C GLU A 159 -14.71 9.78 25.52
N LEU A 160 -15.69 10.52 24.98
CA LEU A 160 -16.95 10.80 25.70
C LEU A 160 -17.92 9.60 25.75
N LYS A 161 -17.70 8.55 24.94
CA LYS A 161 -18.52 7.32 24.88
C LYS A 161 -17.76 6.09 25.41
N SER A 162 -17.00 6.26 26.48
CA SER A 162 -16.29 5.17 27.15
C SER A 162 -17.19 4.08 27.76
N GLU A 163 -18.51 4.24 27.71
CA GLU A 163 -19.44 3.34 28.40
C GLU A 163 -19.99 2.22 27.50
N ASN A 164 -19.82 2.27 26.17
CA ASN A 164 -20.17 1.12 25.30
C ASN A 164 -19.56 1.19 23.88
N ILE A 165 -18.33 0.68 23.70
CA ILE A 165 -17.68 0.61 22.37
C ILE A 165 -18.48 -0.23 21.37
N LEU A 166 -19.18 -1.26 21.87
CA LEU A 166 -20.02 -2.15 21.06
C LEU A 166 -21.21 -1.41 20.44
N GLU A 167 -21.86 -0.52 21.20
CA GLU A 167 -22.96 0.31 20.67
C GLU A 167 -22.47 1.28 19.60
N THR A 168 -21.29 1.87 19.80
CA THR A 168 -20.68 2.74 18.79
C THR A 168 -20.38 1.97 17.51
N CYS A 169 -19.82 0.75 17.61
CA CYS A 169 -19.58 -0.11 16.46
C CYS A 169 -20.89 -0.49 15.74
N LYS A 170 -21.94 -0.86 16.49
CA LYS A 170 -23.26 -1.17 15.92
C LYS A 170 -23.88 0.04 15.20
N LYS A 171 -23.75 1.23 15.78
CA LYS A 171 -24.23 2.48 15.19
C LYS A 171 -23.47 2.80 13.90
N ASP A 172 -22.14 2.74 13.91
CA ASP A 172 -21.30 2.99 12.74
C ASP A 172 -21.65 2.03 11.59
N VAL A 173 -21.83 0.74 11.89
CA VAL A 173 -22.24 -0.28 10.91
C VAL A 173 -23.63 0.04 10.35
N SER A 174 -24.61 0.31 11.21
CA SER A 174 -25.99 0.58 10.81
C SER A 174 -26.12 1.85 9.95
N GLU A 175 -25.44 2.92 10.34
CA GLU A 175 -25.39 4.16 9.55
C GLU A 175 -24.72 3.96 8.20
N THR A 176 -23.65 3.17 8.15
CA THR A 176 -22.92 2.89 6.90
C THR A 176 -23.80 2.06 5.95
N ILE A 177 -24.48 1.02 6.45
CA ILE A 177 -25.42 0.21 5.65
C ILE A 177 -26.56 1.08 5.12
N SER A 178 -27.15 1.92 5.97
CA SER A 178 -28.22 2.84 5.58
C SER A 178 -27.76 3.81 4.49
N SER A 179 -26.54 4.36 4.63
CA SER A 179 -25.94 5.24 3.63
C SER A 179 -25.70 4.52 2.30
N ILE A 180 -25.21 3.28 2.33
CA ILE A 180 -25.02 2.45 1.13
C ILE A 180 -26.35 2.23 0.43
N SER A 181 -27.40 1.85 1.16
CA SER A 181 -28.75 1.60 0.61
C SER A 181 -29.35 2.85 0.00
N LYS A 182 -29.18 4.01 0.65
CA LYS A 182 -29.67 5.30 0.14
C LYS A 182 -28.93 5.68 -1.14
N LEU A 183 -27.60 5.66 -1.13
CA LEU A 183 -26.79 6.02 -2.30
C LEU A 183 -27.04 5.08 -3.49
N PHE A 184 -27.23 3.78 -3.24
CA PHE A 184 -27.64 2.84 -4.29
C PHE A 184 -28.97 3.24 -4.93
N SER A 185 -29.96 3.62 -4.11
CA SER A 185 -31.27 4.08 -4.58
C SER A 185 -31.18 5.40 -5.35
N ASP A 186 -30.30 6.31 -4.92
CA ASP A 186 -30.05 7.59 -5.58
C ASP A 186 -29.34 7.40 -6.95
N ILE A 187 -28.36 6.50 -7.04
CA ILE A 187 -27.74 6.10 -8.32
C ILE A 187 -28.82 5.56 -9.25
N TYR A 188 -29.61 4.58 -8.79
CA TYR A 188 -30.66 3.95 -9.60
C TYR A 188 -31.68 4.96 -10.12
N THR A 189 -32.17 5.84 -9.25
CA THR A 189 -33.14 6.89 -9.61
C THR A 189 -32.53 7.92 -10.56
N GLY A 190 -31.28 8.33 -10.32
CA GLY A 190 -30.55 9.25 -11.18
C GLY A 190 -30.32 8.69 -12.57
N LEU A 191 -29.99 7.38 -12.67
CA LEU A 191 -29.74 6.70 -13.93
C LEU A 191 -31.02 6.59 -14.77
N ILE A 192 -32.16 6.23 -14.14
CA ILE A 192 -33.46 6.15 -14.83
C ILE A 192 -33.93 7.51 -15.34
N LYS A 193 -33.71 8.58 -14.56
CA LYS A 193 -34.12 9.94 -14.93
C LYS A 193 -33.11 10.66 -15.82
N GLU A 194 -31.98 10.03 -16.14
CA GLU A 194 -30.84 10.63 -16.84
C GLU A 194 -30.35 11.96 -16.22
N ASP A 195 -30.52 12.14 -14.90
CA ASP A 195 -30.20 13.38 -14.20
C ASP A 195 -28.72 13.43 -13.80
N ARG A 196 -27.89 13.93 -14.72
CA ARG A 196 -26.44 14.11 -14.51
C ARG A 196 -26.10 14.97 -13.29
N LYS A 197 -26.94 15.93 -12.91
CA LYS A 197 -26.65 16.84 -11.79
C LYS A 197 -26.80 16.09 -10.47
N SER A 198 -27.85 15.29 -10.34
CA SER A 198 -28.08 14.41 -9.19
C SER A 198 -26.95 13.38 -9.05
N LEU A 199 -26.62 12.64 -10.13
CA LEU A 199 -25.53 11.65 -10.12
C LEU A 199 -24.19 12.25 -9.67
N LYS A 200 -23.86 13.47 -10.13
CA LYS A 200 -22.63 14.15 -9.72
C LYS A 200 -22.60 14.48 -8.22
N SER A 201 -23.75 14.77 -7.61
CA SER A 201 -23.87 14.95 -6.16
C SER A 201 -23.69 13.63 -5.43
N THR A 202 -24.39 12.59 -5.88
CA THR A 202 -24.30 11.23 -5.34
C THR A 202 -22.86 10.70 -5.38
N LEU A 203 -22.11 10.95 -6.46
CA LEU A 203 -20.70 10.58 -6.58
C LEU A 203 -19.81 11.25 -5.54
N LYS A 204 -20.09 12.51 -5.15
CA LYS A 204 -19.37 13.16 -4.05
C LYS A 204 -19.67 12.51 -2.71
N GLU A 205 -20.91 12.11 -2.48
CA GLU A 205 -21.32 11.39 -1.26
C GLU A 205 -20.74 9.97 -1.20
N ILE A 206 -20.63 9.28 -2.33
CA ILE A 206 -19.94 7.98 -2.41
C ILE A 206 -18.46 8.13 -2.06
N LYS A 207 -17.81 9.22 -2.51
CA LYS A 207 -16.42 9.52 -2.13
C LYS A 207 -16.25 9.79 -0.64
N SER A 208 -17.19 10.52 -0.01
CA SER A 208 -17.13 10.76 1.43
C SER A 208 -17.38 9.47 2.23
N LEU A 209 -18.32 8.63 1.79
CA LEU A 209 -18.57 7.31 2.38
C LEU A 209 -17.33 6.40 2.30
N ASN A 210 -16.67 6.34 1.13
CA ASN A 210 -15.42 5.59 0.97
C ASN A 210 -14.30 6.08 1.88
N LYS A 211 -14.23 7.39 2.14
CA LYS A 211 -13.30 7.96 3.12
C LYS A 211 -13.66 7.53 4.53
N LYS A 212 -14.95 7.56 4.92
CA LYS A 212 -15.44 7.11 6.25
C LYS A 212 -15.12 5.62 6.49
N THR A 213 -15.44 4.73 5.55
CA THR A 213 -15.17 3.29 5.68
C THR A 213 -13.68 2.98 5.71
N LYS A 214 -12.84 3.76 4.99
CA LYS A 214 -11.38 3.69 5.10
C LYS A 214 -10.91 4.04 6.51
N THR A 215 -11.36 5.17 7.06
CA THR A 215 -10.97 5.59 8.42
C THR A 215 -11.39 4.56 9.48
N LEU A 216 -12.57 3.95 9.34
CA LEU A 216 -12.98 2.86 10.25
C LEU A 216 -12.04 1.66 10.17
N LYS A 217 -11.66 1.24 8.96
CA LYS A 217 -10.71 0.13 8.75
C LYS A 217 -9.29 0.46 9.23
N ASP A 218 -8.82 1.69 9.04
CA ASP A 218 -7.49 2.11 9.49
C ASP A 218 -7.39 2.13 11.03
N ASN A 219 -8.50 2.40 11.73
CA ASN A 219 -8.60 2.39 13.20
C ASN A 219 -9.04 1.05 13.80
N ILE A 220 -9.03 -0.02 13.00
CA ILE A 220 -9.55 -1.33 13.43
C ILE A 220 -8.75 -1.92 14.59
N TYR A 221 -7.43 -1.76 14.59
CA TYR A 221 -6.55 -2.25 15.65
C TYR A 221 -6.92 -1.68 17.03
N ASN A 222 -7.12 -0.36 17.09
CA ASN A 222 -7.52 0.33 18.33
C ASN A 222 -8.90 -0.11 18.79
N THR A 223 -9.79 -0.42 17.85
CA THR A 223 -11.17 -0.85 18.15
C THR A 223 -11.18 -2.29 18.67
N ILE A 224 -10.45 -3.21 18.04
CA ILE A 224 -10.33 -4.61 18.51
C ILE A 224 -9.71 -4.66 19.89
N LYS A 225 -8.63 -3.91 20.13
CA LYS A 225 -7.97 -3.88 21.45
C LYS A 225 -8.95 -3.51 22.57
N ARG A 226 -9.80 -2.52 22.33
CA ARG A 226 -10.85 -2.09 23.29
C ARG A 226 -11.98 -3.12 23.43
N LEU A 227 -12.34 -3.84 22.36
CA LEU A 227 -13.35 -4.90 22.43
C LEU A 227 -12.87 -6.14 23.20
N GLU A 228 -11.56 -6.43 23.14
CA GLU A 228 -10.93 -7.53 23.89
C GLU A 228 -10.87 -7.23 25.39
N ASP A 229 -10.61 -5.96 25.76
CA ASP A 229 -10.64 -5.48 27.16
C ASP A 229 -12.04 -5.66 27.79
N ASP A 230 -13.12 -5.56 26.99
CA ASP A 230 -14.51 -5.78 27.42
C ASP A 230 -14.90 -7.29 27.48
N SER A 231 -13.97 -8.22 27.28
CA SER A 231 -14.16 -9.68 27.30
C SER A 231 -15.14 -10.23 26.25
N ILE A 232 -15.28 -9.56 25.10
CA ILE A 232 -16.19 -9.95 24.01
C ILE A 232 -15.42 -10.51 22.81
N GLU A 233 -15.66 -11.77 22.43
CA GLU A 233 -15.11 -12.42 21.21
C GLU A 233 -15.74 -11.90 19.87
N THR A 234 -16.12 -10.63 19.78
CA THR A 234 -16.76 -10.05 18.58
C THR A 234 -15.76 -9.40 17.60
N GLY A 235 -14.50 -9.23 18.00
CA GLY A 235 -13.45 -8.59 17.20
C GLY A 235 -13.34 -9.12 15.76
N PRO A 236 -13.20 -10.44 15.54
CA PRO A 236 -13.10 -11.02 14.19
C PRO A 236 -14.33 -10.75 13.31
N TYR A 237 -15.53 -10.80 13.88
CA TYR A 237 -16.77 -10.53 13.13
C TYR A 237 -16.87 -9.07 12.72
N TYR A 238 -16.44 -8.15 13.59
CA TYR A 238 -16.41 -6.73 13.28
C TYR A 238 -15.45 -6.42 12.11
N VAL A 239 -14.29 -7.08 12.06
CA VAL A 239 -13.36 -6.98 10.93
C VAL A 239 -14.04 -7.37 9.63
N GLN A 240 -14.72 -8.52 9.63
CA GLN A 240 -15.37 -9.02 8.43
C GLN A 240 -16.50 -8.10 7.96
N VAL A 241 -17.30 -7.55 8.89
CA VAL A 241 -18.35 -6.57 8.57
C VAL A 241 -17.74 -5.31 7.96
N LEU A 242 -16.66 -4.77 8.54
CA LEU A 242 -15.99 -3.58 7.97
C LEU A 242 -15.43 -3.84 6.57
N ASP A 243 -14.89 -5.03 6.32
CA ASP A 243 -14.43 -5.42 4.99
C ASP A 243 -15.57 -5.42 3.97
N TYR A 244 -16.73 -6.01 4.32
CA TYR A 244 -17.91 -5.98 3.45
C TYR A 244 -18.45 -4.56 3.22
N LEU A 245 -18.48 -3.70 4.26
CA LEU A 245 -18.92 -2.31 4.11
C LEU A 245 -18.01 -1.51 3.19
N ARG A 246 -16.69 -1.74 3.28
CA ARG A 246 -15.71 -1.09 2.42
C ARG A 246 -15.85 -1.55 0.97
N GLU A 247 -16.03 -2.85 0.75
CA GLU A 247 -16.23 -3.39 -0.58
C GLU A 247 -17.54 -2.88 -1.21
N ALA A 248 -18.64 -2.86 -0.44
CA ALA A 248 -19.91 -2.30 -0.91
C ALA A 248 -19.80 -0.80 -1.27
N ALA A 249 -19.11 0.00 -0.45
CA ALA A 249 -18.86 1.41 -0.76
C ALA A 249 -17.99 1.59 -2.02
N HIS A 250 -17.04 0.68 -2.26
CA HIS A 250 -16.21 0.68 -3.44
C HIS A 250 -17.02 0.33 -4.70
N CYS A 251 -17.88 -0.70 -4.63
CA CYS A 251 -18.81 -1.08 -5.69
C CYS A 251 -19.75 0.08 -6.10
N LEU A 252 -20.22 0.89 -5.15
CA LEU A 252 -21.02 2.08 -5.47
C LEU A 252 -20.27 3.06 -6.36
N THR A 253 -18.95 3.17 -6.21
CA THR A 253 -18.13 4.05 -7.05
C THR A 253 -18.18 3.58 -8.50
N TYR A 254 -17.98 2.29 -8.74
CA TYR A 254 -18.06 1.69 -10.07
C TYR A 254 -19.45 1.76 -10.70
N LEU A 255 -20.51 1.74 -9.90
CA LEU A 255 -21.89 1.89 -10.41
C LEU A 255 -22.22 3.33 -10.81
N SER A 256 -21.49 4.32 -10.27
CA SER A 256 -21.73 5.74 -10.50
C SER A 256 -20.83 6.40 -11.56
N GLU A 257 -19.75 5.71 -11.96
CA GLU A 257 -18.85 6.10 -13.05
C GLU A 257 -19.41 5.69 -14.42
#